data_AF-A0A5E4LU26-F1
#
_entry.id   AF-A0A5E4LU26-F1
#
_cell.length_a   1.000
_cell.length_b   1.000
_cell.length_c   1.000
_cell.angle_alpha   90.00
_cell.angle_beta   90.00
_cell.angle_gamma   90.00
#
_symmetry.space_group_name_H-M   'P 1'
#
loop_
_entity.id
_entity.type
_entity.pdbx_description
1 polymer ?
#
loop_
_entity_poly.entity_id
_entity_poly.type
_entity_poly.pdbx_seq_one_letter_code
_entity_poly.pdbx_strand_id
1 'polypeptide(L)'
;MNYQTLLGGSAGQATTDTGLMRPRSVTFFQGRIYVADEGVGGVKIFTTNYGGDSSLGIGAQSEAYRLSTPSGVAVDANGNIYVADTGNNRVQVFDKTLSYNETMGEGAIGDNALSAPHDVFVKGDFLYIADTGNDRVKVVYLNGTFFKKMGIGSGGVYLDRPGGVAVGFDGKVYVSNTQNNSIVVFSAGGNPISIINQNLSGKYLNNPRGIYVDALDRIYVADTGNNRIVILAPTTTTPAIALNASAEIDLAASAIEWFNALRSATEEMGINVTDKGAAGYLNLSRSYYLSQEYGSASETASLARALVGEAQDSLEASVNETLQADVKVIVARLDLYDRNISAGNLDLSTATLRAQADAVKQKLAVADYAGAVTAYKNLETSADEMEADINSALESAKKGRGELTSELDWLMGSTSVMKEKASLYKQDLNTTALDGLISNSSYLLTRDLYASTTSYDAALTEFRALNASLEAKIGMIVDANASIMYASAQIDAIKKTHGMFAAPDVTLSLSTLDEAKAILFSNPALAKELATQSVESAKTEQARIADAENSVKWSAGLFVLLLLVAIGVVYIVYKRRSGHHGARPPLNPPPAESSVPSAPSQEVARPRIEPAAQAPVQPQVESKPAAPAPKIVPKKRK
;
A
#
# COMPACT_ATOMS: atom_id res chain seq x y z
N MET A 1 20.95 65.61 15.38
CA MET A 1 21.97 66.49 14.75
C MET A 1 22.52 67.41 15.83
N ASN A 2 23.83 67.69 15.85
CA ASN A 2 24.47 68.85 16.50
C ASN A 2 25.98 68.79 16.19
N TYR A 3 26.37 69.30 15.02
CA TYR A 3 27.76 69.35 14.57
C TYR A 3 28.35 70.76 14.79
N GLN A 4 29.22 70.95 15.79
CA GLN A 4 30.26 72.00 15.76
C GLN A 4 31.42 71.69 16.74
N THR A 5 32.51 71.11 16.21
CA THR A 5 33.88 71.62 16.44
C THR A 5 34.70 71.27 15.19
N LEU A 6 34.97 72.23 14.31
CA LEU A 6 35.77 72.00 13.11
C LEU A 6 37.26 72.24 13.42
N LEU A 7 37.96 71.23 13.93
CA LEU A 7 39.42 71.28 14.13
C LEU A 7 40.16 71.09 12.79
N GLY A 8 40.03 72.09 11.92
CA GLY A 8 40.65 72.16 10.59
C GLY A 8 41.17 73.56 10.32
N GLY A 9 42.29 73.92 10.96
CA GLY A 9 42.96 75.20 10.71
C GLY A 9 43.66 75.20 9.36
N SER A 10 43.42 76.23 8.55
CA SER A 10 44.27 76.57 7.40
C SER A 10 45.72 76.70 7.86
N ALA A 11 46.66 76.11 7.12
CA ALA A 11 48.08 75.96 7.47
C ALA A 11 48.65 77.14 8.29
N GLY A 12 48.68 76.96 9.62
CA GLY A 12 49.21 77.96 10.54
C GLY A 12 50.71 78.10 10.32
N GLN A 13 51.21 79.33 10.22
CA GLN A 13 52.65 79.55 10.15
C GLN A 13 53.29 79.00 11.44
N ALA A 14 54.20 78.03 11.28
CA ALA A 14 54.85 77.35 12.39
C ALA A 14 55.75 78.33 13.15
N THR A 15 55.29 78.81 14.30
CA THR A 15 56.09 79.63 15.20
C THR A 15 57.09 78.75 15.94
N THR A 16 58.37 78.90 15.58
CA THR A 16 59.54 78.13 16.06
C THR A 16 59.54 76.64 15.70
N ASP A 17 60.71 76.16 15.28
CA ASP A 17 60.90 74.88 14.62
C ASP A 17 60.75 73.69 15.59
N THR A 18 59.70 72.89 15.41
CA THR A 18 59.52 71.61 16.13
C THR A 18 60.43 70.49 15.57
N GLY A 19 61.05 70.73 14.42
CA GLY A 19 61.83 69.79 13.62
C GLY A 19 61.03 68.57 13.17
N LEU A 20 59.69 68.64 13.17
CA LEU A 20 58.84 67.64 12.52
C LEU A 20 58.94 67.86 11.01
N MET A 21 59.15 66.77 10.26
CA MET A 21 59.41 66.81 8.83
C MET A 21 58.30 66.12 8.04
N ARG A 22 57.86 64.94 8.50
CA ARG A 22 56.77 64.17 7.89
C ARG A 22 56.10 63.26 8.93
N PRO A 23 55.38 63.83 9.92
CA PRO A 23 54.65 63.06 10.92
C PRO A 23 53.57 62.17 10.28
N ARG A 24 53.35 60.99 10.85
CA ARG A 24 52.51 59.92 10.29
C ARG A 24 51.40 59.44 11.23
N SER A 25 51.78 59.14 12.46
CA SER A 25 50.90 58.72 13.54
C SER A 25 51.35 59.38 14.84
N VAL A 26 50.42 59.54 15.77
CA VAL A 26 50.63 60.22 17.06
C VAL A 26 49.86 59.48 18.15
N THR A 27 50.49 59.27 19.29
CA THR A 27 49.87 58.69 20.48
C THR A 27 50.19 59.50 21.72
N PHE A 28 49.38 59.33 22.77
CA PHE A 28 49.48 60.05 24.04
C PHE A 28 49.60 59.08 25.20
N PHE A 29 50.60 59.26 26.04
CA PHE A 29 50.83 58.45 27.24
C PHE A 29 51.41 59.29 28.38
N GLN A 30 50.79 59.22 29.56
CA GLN A 30 51.26 59.84 30.82
C GLN A 30 51.77 61.30 30.69
N GLY A 31 51.05 62.17 29.96
CA GLY A 31 51.45 63.58 29.80
C GLY A 31 52.50 63.83 28.71
N ARG A 32 52.80 62.83 27.88
CA ARG A 32 53.71 62.93 26.74
C ARG A 32 53.02 62.59 25.42
N ILE A 33 53.42 63.28 24.37
CA ILE A 33 52.95 63.09 22.99
C ILE A 33 54.09 62.43 22.21
N TYR A 34 53.84 61.26 21.62
CA TYR A 34 54.80 60.48 20.83
C TYR A 34 54.37 60.54 19.37
N VAL A 35 55.27 60.94 18.47
CA VAL A 35 54.98 61.18 17.05
C VAL A 35 55.94 60.37 16.19
N ALA A 36 55.42 59.41 15.40
CA ALA A 36 56.21 58.74 14.36
C ALA A 36 56.40 59.70 13.18
N ASP A 37 57.65 60.01 12.82
CA ASP A 37 57.99 60.95 11.76
C ASP A 37 58.89 60.30 10.69
N GLU A 38 58.33 60.18 9.49
CA GLU A 38 58.91 59.51 8.32
C GLU A 38 60.02 60.33 7.64
N GLY A 39 60.18 61.60 8.00
CA GLY A 39 61.23 62.49 7.50
C GLY A 39 62.41 62.59 8.47
N VAL A 40 62.13 62.51 9.77
CA VAL A 40 63.12 62.37 10.84
C VAL A 40 63.72 60.96 10.86
N GLY A 41 62.95 59.94 10.43
CA GLY A 41 63.36 58.54 10.47
C GLY A 41 63.27 57.93 11.86
N GLY A 42 62.33 58.40 12.69
CA GLY A 42 62.19 57.94 14.07
C GLY A 42 60.94 58.48 14.78
N VAL A 43 60.88 58.29 16.09
CA VAL A 43 59.83 58.85 16.94
C VAL A 43 60.34 60.11 17.64
N LYS A 44 59.55 61.19 17.64
CA LYS A 44 59.76 62.38 18.50
C LYS A 44 58.83 62.34 19.72
N ILE A 45 59.28 62.93 20.83
CA ILE A 45 58.53 62.96 22.10
C ILE A 45 58.41 64.42 22.57
N PHE A 46 57.22 64.84 22.98
CA PHE A 46 56.91 66.18 23.46
C PHE A 46 56.14 66.13 24.79
N THR A 47 56.17 67.21 25.57
CA THR A 47 55.29 67.40 26.73
C THR A 47 53.92 67.95 26.30
N THR A 48 52.88 67.82 27.14
CA THR A 48 51.54 68.41 26.90
C THR A 48 51.53 69.90 26.63
N ASN A 49 52.55 70.63 27.08
CA ASN A 49 52.65 72.08 26.91
C ASN A 49 53.30 72.48 25.57
N TYR A 50 53.61 71.50 24.70
CA TYR A 50 54.36 71.65 23.45
C TYR A 50 55.78 72.24 23.59
N GLY A 51 56.24 72.51 24.81
CA GLY A 51 57.63 72.74 25.13
C GLY A 51 58.47 71.52 24.78
N GLY A 52 59.44 71.70 23.89
CA GLY A 52 60.36 70.65 23.43
C GLY A 52 61.35 70.26 24.50
N ASP A 53 61.03 69.20 25.25
CA ASP A 53 61.75 68.78 26.46
C ASP A 53 62.82 67.70 26.17
N SER A 54 62.68 66.92 25.09
CA SER A 54 63.70 65.96 24.61
C SER A 54 63.47 65.49 23.17
N SER A 55 64.35 65.89 22.24
CA SER A 55 64.35 65.40 20.85
C SER A 55 65.15 64.09 20.69
N LEU A 56 64.78 63.07 21.46
CA LEU A 56 65.40 61.74 21.36
C LEU A 56 64.87 60.98 20.14
N GLY A 57 65.59 61.08 19.03
CA GLY A 57 65.33 60.28 17.82
C GLY A 57 65.58 58.80 18.07
N ILE A 58 64.52 58.08 18.45
CA ILE A 58 64.52 56.61 18.48
C ILE A 58 64.92 56.12 17.09
N GLY A 59 66.03 55.38 17.00
CA GLY A 59 66.67 54.98 15.73
C GLY A 59 68.13 55.46 15.55
N ALA A 60 68.60 56.43 16.33
CA ALA A 60 69.97 56.98 16.20
C ALA A 60 71.08 56.21 16.96
N GLN A 61 70.74 55.16 17.73
CA GLN A 61 71.66 54.51 18.68
C GLN A 61 72.49 53.36 18.07
N SER A 62 72.05 52.77 16.94
CA SER A 62 72.77 51.70 16.23
C SER A 62 72.16 51.48 14.84
N GLU A 63 72.98 51.25 13.82
CA GLU A 63 72.51 50.93 12.45
C GLU A 63 71.64 49.65 12.41
N ALA A 64 71.84 48.70 13.33
CA ALA A 64 71.03 47.47 13.39
C ALA A 64 69.55 47.72 13.73
N TYR A 65 69.27 48.75 14.52
CA TYR A 65 67.94 49.11 15.03
C TYR A 65 67.38 50.38 14.37
N ARG A 66 68.03 50.82 13.29
CA ARG A 66 67.61 51.98 12.50
C ARG A 66 66.22 51.73 11.88
N LEU A 67 65.33 52.71 12.08
CA LEU A 67 63.99 52.70 11.51
C LEU A 67 64.02 53.16 10.05
N SER A 68 63.13 52.58 9.24
CA SER A 68 62.91 52.89 7.83
C SER A 68 61.44 53.24 7.63
N THR A 69 61.19 54.48 7.20
CA THR A 69 59.86 55.08 7.02
C THR A 69 58.83 54.79 8.13
N PRO A 70 59.16 55.00 9.43
CA PRO A 70 58.28 54.65 10.54
C PRO A 70 56.95 55.41 10.46
N SER A 71 55.83 54.69 10.42
CA SER A 71 54.50 55.28 10.21
C SER A 71 53.54 55.20 11.41
N GLY A 72 53.74 54.24 12.32
CA GLY A 72 52.86 53.99 13.47
C GLY A 72 53.60 54.03 14.80
N VAL A 73 52.95 54.48 15.87
CA VAL A 73 53.52 54.44 17.24
C VAL A 73 52.46 54.22 18.31
N ALA A 74 52.70 53.27 19.21
CA ALA A 74 51.88 52.98 20.40
C ALA A 74 52.76 52.89 21.65
N VAL A 75 52.16 53.02 22.84
CA VAL A 75 52.83 52.85 24.14
C VAL A 75 51.98 51.96 25.04
N ASP A 76 52.59 50.97 25.71
CA ASP A 76 51.90 50.09 26.66
C ASP A 76 51.78 50.69 28.07
N ALA A 77 51.12 49.98 28.99
CA ALA A 77 50.96 50.41 30.38
C ALA A 77 52.28 50.52 31.17
N ASN A 78 53.35 49.86 30.72
CA ASN A 78 54.68 49.88 31.33
C ASN A 78 55.55 51.06 30.82
N GLY A 79 55.15 51.67 29.71
CA GLY A 79 55.89 52.72 29.00
C GLY A 79 56.77 52.20 27.84
N ASN A 80 56.61 50.95 27.42
CA ASN A 80 57.26 50.38 26.25
C ASN A 80 56.64 50.95 24.97
N ILE A 81 57.47 51.34 24.01
CA ILE A 81 57.11 52.07 22.80
C ILE A 81 57.22 51.11 21.61
N TYR A 82 56.08 50.84 20.97
CA TYR A 82 55.96 49.98 19.81
C TYR A 82 55.93 50.86 18.55
N VAL A 83 56.85 50.64 17.61
CA VAL A 83 57.00 51.46 16.40
C VAL A 83 56.83 50.60 15.16
N ALA A 84 55.87 50.97 14.29
CA ALA A 84 55.68 50.32 13.00
C ALA A 84 56.79 50.77 12.04
N ASP A 85 57.79 49.92 11.87
CA ASP A 85 59.00 50.13 11.05
C ASP A 85 58.68 49.72 9.60
N THR A 86 57.81 50.51 8.99
CA THR A 86 57.07 50.20 7.75
C THR A 86 57.98 49.79 6.60
N GLY A 87 59.08 50.51 6.39
CA GLY A 87 60.04 50.25 5.30
C GLY A 87 60.90 49.01 5.50
N ASN A 88 61.01 48.51 6.73
CA ASN A 88 61.71 47.28 7.09
C ASN A 88 60.75 46.09 7.29
N ASN A 89 59.43 46.25 7.04
CA ASN A 89 58.40 45.24 7.23
C ASN A 89 58.35 44.63 8.65
N ARG A 90 58.66 45.40 9.70
CA ARG A 90 58.74 44.93 11.09
C ARG A 90 58.05 45.89 12.07
N VAL A 91 57.87 45.46 13.32
CA VAL A 91 57.59 46.35 14.45
C VAL A 91 58.79 46.26 15.40
N GLN A 92 59.42 47.40 15.71
CA GLN A 92 60.48 47.46 16.73
C GLN A 92 59.89 47.96 18.04
N VAL A 93 60.42 47.46 19.16
CA VAL A 93 59.97 47.79 20.52
C VAL A 93 61.14 48.36 21.32
N PHE A 94 60.88 49.49 21.98
CA PHE A 94 61.83 50.18 22.83
C PHE A 94 61.24 50.31 24.23
N ASP A 95 62.07 50.34 25.27
CA ASP A 95 61.60 50.57 26.64
C ASP A 95 61.33 52.07 26.90
N LYS A 96 60.86 52.39 28.11
CA LYS A 96 60.63 53.78 28.56
C LYS A 96 61.91 54.63 28.70
N THR A 97 63.10 54.03 28.63
CA THR A 97 64.40 54.71 28.57
C THR A 97 64.86 54.95 27.13
N LEU A 98 64.08 54.47 26.15
CA LEU A 98 64.34 54.46 24.71
C LEU A 98 65.45 53.51 24.28
N SER A 99 65.77 52.53 25.14
CA SER A 99 66.65 51.41 24.82
C SER A 99 65.89 50.39 23.95
N TYR A 100 66.56 49.81 22.96
CA TYR A 100 65.98 48.71 22.17
C TYR A 100 65.69 47.49 23.05
N ASN A 101 64.51 46.88 22.85
CA ASN A 101 64.08 45.68 23.57
C ASN A 101 63.96 44.47 22.62
N GLU A 102 63.06 44.54 21.64
CA GLU A 102 62.73 43.41 20.76
C GLU A 102 62.23 43.87 19.37
N THR A 103 62.10 42.92 18.44
CA THR A 103 61.58 43.11 17.09
C THR A 103 60.57 42.02 16.75
N MET A 104 59.44 42.39 16.15
CA MET A 104 58.37 41.49 15.73
C MET A 104 58.22 41.47 14.20
N GLY A 105 58.02 40.29 13.64
CA GLY A 105 57.73 40.06 12.21
C GLY A 105 58.95 39.92 11.28
N GLU A 106 60.13 40.35 11.71
CA GLU A 106 61.37 40.19 10.94
C GLU A 106 61.74 38.70 10.78
N GLY A 107 62.13 38.29 9.58
CA GLY A 107 62.48 36.91 9.25
C GLY A 107 61.35 35.89 9.30
N ALA A 108 60.13 36.30 9.66
CA ALA A 108 58.98 35.40 9.83
C ALA A 108 58.32 35.04 8.49
N ILE A 109 57.72 33.84 8.44
CA ILE A 109 57.07 33.28 7.23
C ILE A 109 55.57 33.03 7.44
N GLY A 110 54.81 32.98 6.34
CA GLY A 110 53.36 32.74 6.37
C GLY A 110 52.62 33.81 7.16
N ASP A 111 51.61 33.41 7.94
CA ASP A 111 50.84 34.36 8.77
C ASP A 111 51.70 35.14 9.77
N ASN A 112 52.86 34.60 10.19
CA ASN A 112 53.76 35.25 11.14
C ASN A 112 54.55 36.42 10.52
N ALA A 113 54.64 36.52 9.19
CA ALA A 113 55.22 37.68 8.50
C ALA A 113 54.41 38.98 8.75
N LEU A 114 55.04 40.12 8.47
CA LEU A 114 54.41 41.43 8.31
C LEU A 114 54.79 41.99 6.93
N SER A 115 53.99 42.92 6.40
CA SER A 115 54.20 43.57 5.10
C SER A 115 53.73 45.02 5.20
N ALA A 116 54.67 45.95 5.06
CA ALA A 116 54.47 47.39 5.20
C ALA A 116 53.50 47.81 6.33
N PRO A 117 53.73 47.39 7.60
CA PRO A 117 52.84 47.73 8.71
C PRO A 117 52.79 49.26 8.89
N HIS A 118 51.60 49.86 8.74
CA HIS A 118 51.46 51.32 8.70
C HIS A 118 51.09 51.94 10.05
N ASP A 119 50.42 51.18 10.93
CA ASP A 119 49.96 51.68 12.23
C ASP A 119 49.92 50.56 13.29
N VAL A 120 50.01 50.96 14.57
CA VAL A 120 50.02 50.05 15.73
C VAL A 120 49.21 50.65 16.89
N PHE A 121 48.51 49.79 17.64
CA PHE A 121 47.69 50.20 18.79
C PHE A 121 47.75 49.15 19.91
N VAL A 122 47.83 49.60 21.17
CA VAL A 122 47.88 48.70 22.34
C VAL A 122 46.58 48.79 23.15
N LYS A 123 46.03 47.64 23.55
CA LYS A 123 44.86 47.55 24.43
C LYS A 123 44.99 46.33 25.36
N GLY A 124 45.26 46.58 26.64
CA GLY A 124 45.61 45.52 27.58
C GLY A 124 46.88 44.79 27.11
N ASP A 125 46.89 43.47 27.20
CA ASP A 125 48.03 42.62 26.82
C ASP A 125 48.14 42.36 25.31
N PHE A 126 47.42 43.11 24.47
CA PHE A 126 47.37 42.94 23.01
C PHE A 126 47.89 44.15 22.24
N LEU A 127 48.72 43.85 21.24
CA LEU A 127 49.15 44.75 20.17
C LEU A 127 48.35 44.45 18.90
N TYR A 128 47.68 45.46 18.37
CA TYR A 128 46.97 45.46 17.11
C TYR A 128 47.84 46.14 16.05
N ILE A 129 48.10 45.46 14.94
CA ILE A 129 48.98 45.91 13.86
C ILE A 129 48.14 46.04 12.59
N ALA A 130 48.11 47.23 11.99
CA ALA A 130 47.60 47.43 10.64
C ALA A 130 48.67 46.93 9.64
N ASP A 131 48.55 45.66 9.26
CA ASP A 131 49.49 44.91 8.41
C ASP A 131 49.16 45.18 6.94
N THR A 132 49.34 46.44 6.54
CA THR A 132 48.75 47.10 5.36
C THR A 132 49.10 46.43 4.03
N GLY A 133 50.30 45.86 3.89
CA GLY A 133 50.72 45.13 2.69
C GLY A 133 50.26 43.67 2.65
N ASN A 134 49.55 43.20 3.69
CA ASN A 134 48.91 41.89 3.78
C ASN A 134 47.37 42.01 3.93
N ASP A 135 46.79 43.20 3.67
CA ASP A 135 45.35 43.44 3.61
C ASP A 135 44.57 42.96 4.86
N ARG A 136 45.16 43.18 6.04
CA ARG A 136 44.63 42.67 7.32
C ARG A 136 45.00 43.53 8.52
N VAL A 137 44.27 43.33 9.62
CA VAL A 137 44.75 43.66 10.96
C VAL A 137 45.19 42.38 11.66
N LYS A 138 46.41 42.37 12.19
CA LYS A 138 46.99 41.26 12.93
C LYS A 138 47.01 41.61 14.41
N VAL A 139 46.61 40.67 15.27
CA VAL A 139 46.61 40.85 16.73
C VAL A 139 47.60 39.86 17.32
N VAL A 140 48.52 40.38 18.11
CA VAL A 140 49.52 39.62 18.85
C VAL A 140 49.46 40.00 20.33
N TYR A 141 49.90 39.12 21.21
CA TYR A 141 50.20 39.51 22.60
C TYR A 141 51.40 40.47 22.63
N LEU A 142 51.56 41.25 23.70
CA LEU A 142 52.68 42.20 23.85
C LEU A 142 54.08 41.56 23.78
N ASN A 143 54.20 40.23 23.85
CA ASN A 143 55.42 39.44 23.63
C ASN A 143 55.58 38.88 22.19
N GLY A 144 54.80 39.40 21.23
CA GLY A 144 54.84 39.00 19.82
C GLY A 144 54.09 37.70 19.46
N THR A 145 53.56 36.96 20.44
CA THR A 145 52.82 35.71 20.17
C THR A 145 51.56 35.98 19.37
N PHE A 146 51.36 35.30 18.24
CA PHE A 146 50.15 35.46 17.42
C PHE A 146 48.89 35.05 18.19
N PHE A 147 47.87 35.93 18.16
CA PHE A 147 46.55 35.65 18.73
C PHE A 147 45.50 35.42 17.62
N LYS A 148 45.34 36.38 16.69
CA LYS A 148 44.39 36.28 15.57
C LYS A 148 44.65 37.30 14.46
N LYS A 149 43.86 37.20 13.39
CA LYS A 149 43.85 38.12 12.23
C LYS A 149 42.42 38.49 11.84
N MET A 150 42.24 39.69 11.30
CA MET A 150 40.96 40.26 10.85
C MET A 150 41.13 40.82 9.43
N GLY A 151 40.07 40.75 8.60
CA GLY A 151 40.05 41.37 7.26
C GLY A 151 40.32 40.44 6.08
N ILE A 152 40.58 39.15 6.30
CA ILE A 152 40.90 38.19 5.25
C ILE A 152 39.61 37.54 4.72
N GLY A 153 39.50 37.43 3.40
CA GLY A 153 38.26 37.07 2.70
C GLY A 153 37.81 35.61 2.87
N SER A 154 36.53 35.38 2.50
CA SER A 154 35.68 34.23 2.84
C SER A 154 35.39 34.12 4.35
N GLY A 155 34.13 34.31 4.74
CA GLY A 155 33.68 34.41 6.14
C GLY A 155 33.77 35.81 6.77
N GLY A 156 34.55 36.75 6.20
CA GLY A 156 34.70 38.11 6.72
C GLY A 156 34.90 39.20 5.66
N VAL A 157 34.72 40.46 6.08
CA VAL A 157 34.89 41.66 5.24
C VAL A 157 36.35 41.80 4.83
N TYR A 158 36.60 42.04 3.54
CA TYR A 158 37.93 42.33 3.00
C TYR A 158 38.42 43.74 3.41
N LEU A 159 39.64 43.83 3.93
CA LEU A 159 40.35 45.10 4.11
C LEU A 159 41.25 45.34 2.91
N ASP A 160 41.21 46.53 2.31
CA ASP A 160 42.12 46.96 1.25
C ASP A 160 43.02 48.06 1.83
N ARG A 161 44.28 47.69 2.03
CA ARG A 161 45.36 48.53 2.56
C ARG A 161 44.96 49.25 3.85
N PRO A 162 44.65 48.51 4.93
CA PRO A 162 44.23 49.10 6.20
C PRO A 162 45.31 50.03 6.77
N GLY A 163 44.99 51.31 6.96
CA GLY A 163 45.97 52.37 7.25
C GLY A 163 46.01 52.90 8.68
N GLY A 164 45.12 52.40 9.56
CA GLY A 164 45.04 52.77 10.97
C GLY A 164 44.14 51.85 11.77
N VAL A 165 44.41 51.66 13.06
CA VAL A 165 43.64 50.77 13.95
C VAL A 165 43.49 51.33 15.37
N ALA A 166 42.30 51.21 15.97
CA ALA A 166 42.02 51.58 17.36
C ALA A 166 41.00 50.64 18.02
N VAL A 167 41.01 50.55 19.36
CA VAL A 167 40.08 49.67 20.12
C VAL A 167 39.30 50.46 21.17
N GLY A 168 37.98 50.44 21.07
CA GLY A 168 37.04 51.15 21.94
C GLY A 168 37.02 50.62 23.39
N PHE A 169 36.32 51.33 24.27
CA PHE A 169 35.96 50.87 25.61
C PHE A 169 34.83 49.84 25.56
N ASP A 170 33.97 49.90 24.53
CA ASP A 170 33.09 48.82 24.08
C ASP A 170 33.81 47.54 23.58
N GLY A 171 35.15 47.57 23.48
CA GLY A 171 35.99 46.46 23.02
C GLY A 171 35.96 46.21 21.51
N LYS A 172 35.22 47.00 20.72
CA LYS A 172 35.22 46.88 19.26
C LYS A 172 36.52 47.41 18.67
N VAL A 173 36.95 46.78 17.58
CA VAL A 173 38.15 47.19 16.82
C VAL A 173 37.71 48.00 15.62
N TYR A 174 38.21 49.23 15.51
CA TYR A 174 37.89 50.19 14.46
C TYR A 174 39.09 50.31 13.53
N VAL A 175 38.90 50.05 12.23
CA VAL A 175 39.97 49.92 11.24
C VAL A 175 39.70 50.84 10.04
N SER A 176 40.64 51.72 9.72
CA SER A 176 40.58 52.52 8.50
C SER A 176 40.87 51.64 7.28
N ASN A 177 39.83 51.27 6.53
CA ASN A 177 39.91 50.53 5.27
C ASN A 177 40.21 51.55 4.15
N THR A 178 41.46 52.00 4.12
CA THR A 178 41.90 53.27 3.50
C THR A 178 41.58 53.35 2.01
N GLN A 179 41.83 52.27 1.26
CA GLN A 179 41.62 52.26 -0.18
C GLN A 179 40.12 52.13 -0.54
N ASN A 180 39.34 51.44 0.29
CA ASN A 180 37.88 51.37 0.22
C ASN A 180 37.14 52.56 0.86
N ASN A 181 37.84 53.66 1.19
CA ASN A 181 37.25 54.90 1.68
C ASN A 181 36.22 54.73 2.82
N SER A 182 36.51 53.83 3.77
CA SER A 182 35.56 53.46 4.83
C SER A 182 36.26 53.06 6.13
N ILE A 183 35.52 53.03 7.23
CA ILE A 183 35.96 52.38 8.48
C ILE A 183 35.25 51.04 8.59
N VAL A 184 35.98 49.94 8.78
CA VAL A 184 35.40 48.65 9.14
C VAL A 184 35.49 48.49 10.65
N VAL A 185 34.38 48.09 11.26
CA VAL A 185 34.25 47.83 12.70
C VAL A 185 34.16 46.33 12.90
N PHE A 186 34.97 45.79 13.80
CA PHE A 186 34.95 44.38 14.20
C PHE A 186 34.59 44.25 15.69
N SER A 187 34.02 43.12 16.10
CA SER A 187 33.83 42.77 17.51
C SER A 187 35.16 42.56 18.23
N ALA A 188 35.13 42.53 19.57
CA ALA A 188 36.28 42.08 20.37
C ALA A 188 36.76 40.66 19.97
N GLY A 189 35.86 39.82 19.45
CA GLY A 189 36.16 38.51 18.86
C GLY A 189 36.94 38.59 17.54
N GLY A 190 36.72 39.64 16.73
CA GLY A 190 37.34 39.85 15.43
C GLY A 190 36.38 39.68 14.24
N ASN A 191 35.09 39.53 14.50
CA ASN A 191 34.06 39.38 13.46
C ASN A 191 33.60 40.75 12.96
N PRO A 192 33.40 40.96 11.65
CA PRO A 192 32.94 42.25 11.14
C PRO A 192 31.53 42.58 11.65
N ILE A 193 31.40 43.74 12.28
CA ILE A 193 30.15 44.32 12.82
C ILE A 193 29.48 45.24 11.79
N SER A 194 30.25 46.16 11.20
CA SER A 194 29.71 47.16 10.26
C SER A 194 30.79 47.77 9.39
N ILE A 195 30.37 48.41 8.30
CA ILE A 195 31.22 49.25 7.45
C ILE A 195 30.63 50.66 7.47
N ILE A 196 31.41 51.63 7.96
CA ILE A 196 31.05 53.04 7.96
C ILE A 196 31.60 53.66 6.67
N ASN A 197 30.77 53.68 5.64
CA ASN A 197 30.97 54.35 4.35
C ASN A 197 29.96 55.51 4.14
N GLN A 198 29.33 55.97 5.23
CA GLN A 198 28.12 56.79 5.18
C GLN A 198 28.33 58.15 4.51
N ASN A 199 27.25 58.64 3.89
CA ASN A 199 27.17 59.97 3.32
C ASN A 199 27.00 61.03 4.43
N LEU A 200 28.08 61.67 4.87
CA LEU A 200 28.10 62.66 5.96
C LEU A 200 27.59 64.02 5.46
N SER A 201 26.28 64.10 5.20
CA SER A 201 25.59 65.29 4.68
C SER A 201 26.18 65.81 3.35
N GLY A 202 26.28 64.91 2.37
CA GLY A 202 26.84 65.17 1.03
C GLY A 202 28.35 64.85 0.90
N LYS A 203 28.97 64.24 1.91
CA LYS A 203 30.44 64.07 1.98
C LYS A 203 30.84 62.67 2.46
N TYR A 204 31.36 61.85 1.56
CA TYR A 204 31.99 60.57 1.88
C TYR A 204 33.35 60.76 2.57
N LEU A 205 33.91 59.68 3.13
CA LEU A 205 35.34 59.62 3.46
C LEU A 205 36.17 59.49 2.17
N ASN A 206 37.45 59.84 2.25
CA ASN A 206 38.42 59.80 1.17
C ASN A 206 39.82 59.57 1.77
N ASN A 207 40.43 58.40 1.51
CA ASN A 207 41.73 58.02 2.07
C ASN A 207 41.79 58.15 3.61
N PRO A 208 40.86 57.55 4.39
CA PRO A 208 40.92 57.58 5.86
C PRO A 208 42.17 56.83 6.35
N ARG A 209 42.95 57.43 7.26
CA ARG A 209 44.23 56.87 7.75
C ARG A 209 44.23 56.68 9.26
N GLY A 210 44.85 57.59 10.00
CA GLY A 210 44.87 57.54 11.46
C GLY A 210 43.45 57.52 12.03
N ILE A 211 43.25 56.68 13.04
CA ILE A 211 41.97 56.51 13.74
C ILE A 211 42.22 56.46 15.23
N TYR A 212 41.33 57.08 16.01
CA TYR A 212 41.40 57.10 17.47
C TYR A 212 39.99 56.96 18.05
N VAL A 213 39.87 56.32 19.21
CA VAL A 213 38.60 56.17 19.93
C VAL A 213 38.81 56.64 21.37
N ASP A 214 37.93 57.54 21.83
CA ASP A 214 38.05 58.13 23.16
C ASP A 214 37.27 57.37 24.25
N ALA A 215 37.33 57.86 25.50
CA ALA A 215 36.66 57.27 26.65
C ALA A 215 35.11 57.34 26.62
N LEU A 216 34.53 57.88 25.54
CA LEU A 216 33.08 57.90 25.28
C LEU A 216 32.73 57.12 24.00
N ASP A 217 33.67 56.31 23.48
CA ASP A 217 33.61 55.58 22.22
C ASP A 217 33.31 56.44 20.97
N ARG A 218 33.66 57.74 21.02
CA ARG A 218 33.62 58.61 19.84
C ARG A 218 34.81 58.32 18.96
N ILE A 219 34.56 58.11 17.66
CA ILE A 219 35.57 57.65 16.71
C ILE A 219 36.08 58.85 15.90
N TYR A 220 37.36 59.16 16.04
CA TYR A 220 38.05 60.25 15.36
C TYR A 220 38.81 59.67 14.16
N VAL A 221 38.51 60.15 12.96
CA VAL A 221 39.09 59.66 11.70
C VAL A 221 39.84 60.78 10.99
N ALA A 222 41.11 60.54 10.67
CA ALA A 222 41.90 61.40 9.78
C ALA A 222 41.49 61.13 8.32
N ASP A 223 40.47 61.85 7.86
CA ASP A 223 39.89 61.78 6.52
C ASP A 223 40.78 62.53 5.52
N THR A 224 41.91 61.89 5.19
CA THR A 224 43.13 62.57 4.73
C THR A 224 42.96 63.20 3.35
N GLY A 225 42.28 62.51 2.42
CA GLY A 225 41.98 63.04 1.09
C GLY A 225 40.98 64.21 1.09
N ASN A 226 40.31 64.46 2.21
CA ASN A 226 39.41 65.60 2.42
C ASN A 226 39.99 66.67 3.38
N ASN A 227 41.26 66.54 3.81
CA ASN A 227 41.96 67.48 4.71
C ASN A 227 41.18 67.83 6.01
N ARG A 228 40.49 66.85 6.62
CA ARG A 228 39.67 67.07 7.83
C ARG A 228 39.78 65.92 8.82
N ILE A 229 39.47 66.22 10.09
CA ILE A 229 39.10 65.18 11.06
C ILE A 229 37.58 65.02 11.02
N VAL A 230 37.11 63.78 10.92
CA VAL A 230 35.70 63.41 11.10
C VAL A 230 35.53 62.81 12.49
N ILE A 231 34.50 63.23 13.22
CA ILE A 231 34.11 62.63 14.50
C ILE A 231 32.79 61.90 14.28
N LEU A 232 32.78 60.59 14.52
CA LEU A 232 31.61 59.73 14.43
C LEU A 232 31.10 59.40 15.83
N ALA A 233 29.78 59.21 15.95
CA ALA A 233 29.17 58.73 17.18
C ALA A 233 29.53 57.26 17.47
N PRO A 234 29.45 56.80 18.73
CA PRO A 234 29.65 55.40 19.07
C PRO A 234 28.72 54.47 18.30
N THR A 235 29.17 53.26 17.99
CA THR A 235 28.37 52.28 17.22
C THR A 235 27.34 51.58 18.12
N THR A 236 26.26 52.31 18.45
CA THR A 236 25.14 51.84 19.29
C THR A 236 24.09 51.02 18.53
N THR A 237 24.14 51.02 17.19
CA THR A 237 23.22 50.26 16.34
C THR A 237 23.58 48.77 16.32
N THR A 238 22.60 47.90 16.52
CA THR A 238 22.73 46.44 16.31
C THR A 238 23.36 46.16 14.94
N PRO A 239 24.37 45.27 14.84
CA PRO A 239 25.03 44.95 13.58
C PRO A 239 24.04 44.43 12.53
N ALA A 240 24.16 44.82 11.26
CA ALA A 240 23.30 44.28 10.20
C ALA A 240 23.45 42.75 10.06
N ILE A 241 24.67 42.24 10.24
CA ILE A 241 24.95 40.79 10.30
C ILE A 241 24.27 40.10 11.51
N ALA A 242 24.10 40.81 12.63
CA ALA A 242 23.37 40.28 13.79
C ALA A 242 21.85 40.28 13.54
N LEU A 243 21.30 41.31 12.89
CA LEU A 243 19.89 41.31 12.49
C LEU A 243 19.58 40.14 11.54
N ASN A 244 20.47 39.87 10.57
CA ASN A 244 20.35 38.71 9.68
C ASN A 244 20.47 37.38 10.46
N ALA A 245 21.45 37.25 11.35
CA ALA A 245 21.65 36.03 12.15
C ALA A 245 20.46 35.76 13.10
N SER A 246 19.85 36.79 13.68
CA SER A 246 18.63 36.66 14.49
C SER A 246 17.47 36.15 13.61
N ALA A 247 17.24 36.76 12.45
CA ALA A 247 16.18 36.34 11.54
C ALA A 247 16.34 34.88 11.07
N GLU A 248 17.57 34.44 10.80
CA GLU A 248 17.84 33.03 10.47
C GLU A 248 17.63 32.08 11.67
N ILE A 249 17.99 32.49 12.89
CA ILE A 249 17.68 31.74 14.13
C ILE A 249 16.17 31.61 14.34
N ASP A 250 15.42 32.69 14.13
CA ASP A 250 13.97 32.72 14.30
C ASP A 250 13.26 31.84 13.24
N LEU A 251 13.70 31.91 11.98
CA LEU A 251 13.20 31.04 10.89
C LEU A 251 13.52 29.56 11.15
N ALA A 252 14.72 29.24 11.65
CA ALA A 252 15.09 27.87 12.01
C ALA A 252 14.30 27.36 13.22
N ALA A 253 14.02 28.22 14.21
CA ALA A 253 13.19 27.88 15.36
C ALA A 253 11.75 27.57 14.95
N SER A 254 11.11 28.43 14.16
CA SER A 254 9.75 28.17 13.67
C SER A 254 9.67 26.91 12.80
N ALA A 255 10.65 26.64 11.93
CA ALA A 255 10.68 25.40 11.15
C ALA A 255 10.73 24.14 12.05
N ILE A 256 11.50 24.18 13.14
CA ILE A 256 11.55 23.10 14.13
C ILE A 256 10.23 22.98 14.92
N GLU A 257 9.55 24.08 15.23
CA GLU A 257 8.23 24.05 15.86
C GLU A 257 7.17 23.42 14.94
N TRP A 258 7.12 23.80 13.66
CA TRP A 258 6.22 23.19 12.66
C TRP A 258 6.48 21.69 12.48
N PHE A 259 7.74 21.28 12.35
CA PHE A 259 8.10 19.85 12.25
C PHE A 259 7.67 19.05 13.48
N ASN A 260 7.91 19.56 14.69
CA ASN A 260 7.47 18.87 15.92
C ASN A 260 5.94 18.78 16.02
N ALA A 261 5.21 19.83 15.61
CA ALA A 261 3.75 19.82 15.60
C ALA A 261 3.19 18.78 14.61
N LEU A 262 3.77 18.66 13.41
CA LEU A 262 3.41 17.61 12.45
C LEU A 262 3.76 16.21 13.01
N ARG A 263 4.96 16.03 13.56
CA ARG A 263 5.38 14.73 14.13
C ARG A 263 4.42 14.26 15.22
N SER A 264 4.07 15.10 16.19
CA SER A 264 3.14 14.69 17.26
C SER A 264 1.69 14.51 16.81
N ALA A 265 1.25 15.08 15.69
CA ALA A 265 -0.02 14.67 15.08
C ALA A 265 0.02 13.22 14.52
N THR A 266 1.19 12.82 14.01
CA THR A 266 1.45 11.53 13.34
C THR A 266 1.97 10.41 14.26
N GLU A 267 2.39 10.73 15.49
CA GLU A 267 2.95 9.76 16.45
C GLU A 267 1.98 8.59 16.74
N GLU A 268 0.66 8.85 16.78
CA GLU A 268 -0.39 7.83 16.93
C GLU A 268 -0.52 6.89 15.73
N MET A 269 -0.02 7.27 14.54
CA MET A 269 0.02 6.42 13.34
C MET A 269 1.28 5.53 13.30
N GLY A 270 2.14 5.58 14.33
CA GLY A 270 3.41 4.85 14.38
C GLY A 270 4.51 5.41 13.46
N ILE A 271 4.27 6.53 12.78
CA ILE A 271 5.26 7.20 11.94
C ILE A 271 6.24 7.94 12.85
N ASN A 272 7.53 7.62 12.76
CA ASN A 272 8.57 8.20 13.61
C ASN A 272 9.77 8.67 12.78
N VAL A 273 9.93 9.99 12.67
CA VAL A 273 11.04 10.65 11.98
C VAL A 273 11.75 11.60 12.95
N THR A 274 13.09 11.56 12.97
CA THR A 274 13.92 12.41 13.81
C THR A 274 14.26 13.74 13.13
N ASP A 275 14.57 14.78 13.90
CA ASP A 275 14.90 16.13 13.42
C ASP A 275 16.27 16.24 12.72
N LYS A 276 16.94 15.11 12.44
CA LYS A 276 18.32 15.03 11.95
C LYS A 276 19.34 15.82 12.81
N GLY A 277 19.02 16.11 14.08
CA GLY A 277 19.84 16.91 15.00
C GLY A 277 19.71 18.43 14.83
N ALA A 278 18.74 18.91 14.06
CA ALA A 278 18.50 20.33 13.82
C ALA A 278 18.37 21.16 15.11
N ALA A 279 17.72 20.64 16.15
CA ALA A 279 17.60 21.31 17.45
C ALA A 279 18.97 21.51 18.15
N GLY A 280 19.93 20.61 17.92
CA GLY A 280 21.30 20.76 18.39
C GLY A 280 22.01 21.93 17.70
N TYR A 281 21.90 22.01 16.37
CA TYR A 281 22.46 23.11 15.58
C TYR A 281 21.80 24.47 15.90
N LEU A 282 20.48 24.52 16.12
CA LEU A 282 19.80 25.75 16.57
C LEU A 282 20.37 26.27 17.91
N ASN A 283 20.65 25.38 18.86
CA ASN A 283 21.23 25.76 20.15
C ASN A 283 22.71 26.19 20.02
N LEU A 284 23.47 25.56 19.13
CA LEU A 284 24.83 26.02 18.78
C LEU A 284 24.81 27.41 18.12
N SER A 285 23.89 27.65 17.17
CA SER A 285 23.69 28.95 16.53
C SER A 285 23.36 30.07 17.54
N ARG A 286 22.43 29.81 18.46
CA ARG A 286 22.10 30.71 19.58
C ARG A 286 23.32 31.00 20.46
N SER A 287 24.20 30.02 20.64
CA SER A 287 25.44 30.17 21.42
C SER A 287 26.45 31.08 20.69
N TYR A 288 26.67 30.88 19.38
CA TYR A 288 27.46 31.78 18.54
C TYR A 288 26.91 33.21 18.51
N TYR A 289 25.58 33.37 18.49
CA TYR A 289 24.94 34.68 18.53
C TYR A 289 25.27 35.47 19.80
N LEU A 290 25.23 34.80 20.95
CA LEU A 290 25.62 35.38 22.25
C LEU A 290 27.13 35.72 22.30
N SER A 291 27.98 34.92 21.67
CA SER A 291 29.42 35.19 21.49
C SER A 291 29.76 36.29 20.48
N GLN A 292 28.77 36.91 19.83
CA GLN A 292 28.95 37.87 18.73
C GLN A 292 29.66 37.26 17.50
N GLU A 293 29.48 35.95 17.29
CA GLU A 293 29.91 35.18 16.12
C GLU A 293 28.77 35.10 15.10
N TYR A 294 28.26 36.26 14.67
CA TYR A 294 27.03 36.37 13.87
C TYR A 294 27.10 35.64 12.52
N GLY A 295 28.29 35.51 11.91
CA GLY A 295 28.49 34.67 10.71
C GLY A 295 28.23 33.20 11.03
N SER A 296 28.99 32.64 11.98
CA SER A 296 28.83 31.27 12.49
C SER A 296 27.39 30.99 12.92
N ALA A 297 26.73 31.95 13.60
CA ALA A 297 25.34 31.83 14.00
C ALA A 297 24.39 31.72 12.81
N SER A 298 24.49 32.61 11.82
CA SER A 298 23.63 32.62 10.63
C SER A 298 23.80 31.36 9.78
N GLU A 299 25.04 30.88 9.62
CA GLU A 299 25.36 29.65 8.88
C GLU A 299 24.84 28.41 9.62
N THR A 300 25.05 28.33 10.94
CA THR A 300 24.58 27.21 11.77
C THR A 300 23.04 27.17 11.85
N ALA A 301 22.36 28.32 11.87
CA ALA A 301 20.90 28.39 11.79
C ALA A 301 20.38 27.94 10.41
N SER A 302 21.06 28.35 9.34
CA SER A 302 20.73 27.90 7.97
C SER A 302 20.86 26.38 7.84
N LEU A 303 21.90 25.78 8.43
CA LEU A 303 22.07 24.32 8.50
C LEU A 303 20.97 23.64 9.33
N ALA A 304 20.60 24.19 10.49
CA ALA A 304 19.49 23.68 11.30
C ALA A 304 18.17 23.68 10.50
N ARG A 305 17.87 24.76 9.77
CA ARG A 305 16.69 24.87 8.90
C ARG A 305 16.74 23.85 7.74
N ALA A 306 17.91 23.63 7.13
CA ALA A 306 18.06 22.64 6.07
C ALA A 306 17.80 21.21 6.58
N LEU A 307 18.42 20.83 7.70
CA LEU A 307 18.28 19.50 8.31
C LEU A 307 16.83 19.20 8.72
N VAL A 308 16.11 20.16 9.30
CA VAL A 308 14.69 19.96 9.62
C VAL A 308 13.80 19.96 8.38
N GLY A 309 14.15 20.71 7.33
CA GLY A 309 13.47 20.66 6.04
C GLY A 309 13.52 19.26 5.43
N GLU A 310 14.70 18.66 5.32
CA GLU A 310 14.82 17.28 4.84
C GLU A 310 14.13 16.23 5.75
N ALA A 311 13.95 16.54 7.05
CA ALA A 311 13.22 15.70 7.98
C ALA A 311 11.70 15.83 7.80
N GLN A 312 11.23 17.05 7.53
CA GLN A 312 9.84 17.34 7.16
C GLN A 312 9.49 16.67 5.83
N ASP A 313 10.29 16.83 4.78
CA ASP A 313 10.10 16.14 3.47
C ASP A 313 9.93 14.62 3.66
N SER A 314 10.76 14.03 4.53
CA SER A 314 10.73 12.58 4.82
C SER A 314 9.45 12.18 5.57
N LEU A 315 9.00 13.00 6.53
CA LEU A 315 7.79 12.78 7.32
C LEU A 315 6.53 12.93 6.46
N GLU A 316 6.45 13.99 5.67
CA GLU A 316 5.34 14.28 4.75
C GLU A 316 5.18 13.17 3.69
N ALA A 317 6.28 12.65 3.16
CA ALA A 317 6.26 11.49 2.27
C ALA A 317 5.66 10.24 2.94
N SER A 318 6.07 9.90 4.17
CA SER A 318 5.50 8.77 4.91
C SER A 318 4.02 8.98 5.23
N VAL A 319 3.61 10.16 5.69
CA VAL A 319 2.19 10.48 5.97
C VAL A 319 1.33 10.34 4.71
N ASN A 320 1.83 10.80 3.57
CA ASN A 320 1.15 10.68 2.30
C ASN A 320 0.98 9.23 1.84
N GLU A 321 2.02 8.40 1.97
CA GLU A 321 1.96 6.98 1.60
C GLU A 321 0.99 6.20 2.51
N THR A 322 1.11 6.36 3.83
CA THR A 322 0.23 5.73 4.82
C THR A 322 -1.24 6.14 4.62
N LEU A 323 -1.55 7.44 4.60
CA LEU A 323 -2.95 7.89 4.45
C LEU A 323 -3.56 7.50 3.10
N GLN A 324 -2.78 7.42 2.01
CA GLN A 324 -3.30 6.90 0.73
C GLN A 324 -3.59 5.38 0.79
N ALA A 325 -2.80 4.60 1.52
CA ALA A 325 -3.05 3.19 1.74
C ALA A 325 -4.30 2.96 2.60
N ASP A 326 -4.41 3.65 3.73
CA ASP A 326 -5.46 3.41 4.72
C ASP A 326 -6.82 3.92 4.24
N VAL A 327 -6.89 5.10 3.61
CA VAL A 327 -8.13 5.60 2.98
C VAL A 327 -8.59 4.65 1.86
N LYS A 328 -7.68 3.99 1.14
CA LYS A 328 -8.01 2.98 0.13
C LYS A 328 -8.58 1.70 0.75
N VAL A 329 -8.09 1.27 1.91
CA VAL A 329 -8.66 0.16 2.69
C VAL A 329 -10.06 0.53 3.20
N ILE A 330 -10.24 1.71 3.80
CA ILE A 330 -11.54 2.17 4.29
C ILE A 330 -12.56 2.26 3.14
N VAL A 331 -12.21 2.82 1.98
CA VAL A 331 -13.11 2.88 0.82
C VAL A 331 -13.54 1.48 0.35
N ALA A 332 -12.64 0.49 0.34
CA ALA A 332 -12.99 -0.90 0.04
C ALA A 332 -13.91 -1.53 1.12
N ARG A 333 -13.80 -1.07 2.38
CA ARG A 333 -14.72 -1.41 3.49
C ARG A 333 -16.11 -0.80 3.27
N LEU A 334 -16.20 0.46 2.82
CA LEU A 334 -17.47 1.11 2.46
C LEU A 334 -18.16 0.40 1.26
N ASP A 335 -17.40 -0.12 0.30
CA ASP A 335 -17.96 -0.89 -0.82
C ASP A 335 -18.53 -2.25 -0.35
N LEU A 336 -18.01 -2.84 0.75
CA LEU A 336 -18.63 -4.00 1.41
C LEU A 336 -19.92 -3.60 2.16
N TYR A 337 -19.89 -2.47 2.86
CA TYR A 337 -21.05 -1.94 3.58
C TYR A 337 -22.24 -1.68 2.67
N ASP A 338 -22.05 -1.02 1.52
CA ASP A 338 -23.13 -0.79 0.54
C ASP A 338 -23.81 -2.09 0.10
N ARG A 339 -23.02 -3.16 -0.10
CA ARG A 339 -23.57 -4.49 -0.46
C ARG A 339 -24.40 -5.06 0.68
N ASN A 340 -23.92 -4.97 1.92
CA ASN A 340 -24.64 -5.48 3.10
C ASN A 340 -25.91 -4.69 3.40
N ILE A 341 -25.86 -3.35 3.29
CA ILE A 341 -27.00 -2.44 3.42
C ILE A 341 -28.08 -2.77 2.37
N SER A 342 -27.68 -2.90 1.11
CA SER A 342 -28.58 -3.25 0.00
C SER A 342 -29.19 -4.65 0.16
N ALA A 343 -28.38 -5.63 0.58
CA ALA A 343 -28.81 -7.01 0.78
C ALA A 343 -29.75 -7.20 1.98
N GLY A 344 -29.54 -6.44 3.05
CA GLY A 344 -30.41 -6.43 4.23
C GLY A 344 -31.62 -5.49 4.13
N ASN A 345 -31.73 -4.69 3.06
CA ASN A 345 -32.71 -3.61 2.92
C ASN A 345 -32.69 -2.66 4.14
N LEU A 346 -31.49 -2.24 4.55
CA LEU A 346 -31.25 -1.41 5.73
C LEU A 346 -31.39 0.09 5.39
N ASP A 347 -32.01 0.87 6.28
CA ASP A 347 -32.09 2.34 6.15
C ASP A 347 -30.81 3.02 6.68
N LEU A 348 -29.70 2.78 5.98
CA LEU A 348 -28.35 3.26 6.30
C LEU A 348 -27.66 3.80 5.04
N SER A 349 -26.65 4.67 5.21
CA SER A 349 -25.92 5.24 4.06
C SER A 349 -24.45 5.54 4.36
N THR A 350 -23.57 5.13 3.43
CA THR A 350 -22.13 5.39 3.47
C THR A 350 -21.74 6.77 2.92
N ALA A 351 -22.70 7.60 2.49
CA ALA A 351 -22.43 8.85 1.77
C ALA A 351 -21.54 9.84 2.57
N THR A 352 -21.81 10.01 3.87
CA THR A 352 -21.00 10.86 4.77
C THR A 352 -19.55 10.37 4.87
N LEU A 353 -19.35 9.06 4.92
CA LEU A 353 -18.03 8.43 5.02
C LEU A 353 -17.23 8.57 3.72
N ARG A 354 -17.88 8.47 2.56
CA ARG A 354 -17.22 8.79 1.29
C ARG A 354 -16.83 10.27 1.19
N ALA A 355 -17.66 11.18 1.69
CA ALA A 355 -17.32 12.60 1.77
C ALA A 355 -16.15 12.89 2.74
N GLN A 356 -16.10 12.21 3.90
CA GLN A 356 -14.94 12.25 4.81
C GLN A 356 -13.66 11.71 4.12
N ALA A 357 -13.75 10.58 3.42
CA ALA A 357 -12.63 9.99 2.70
C ALA A 357 -12.10 10.88 1.55
N ASP A 358 -12.99 11.58 0.85
CA ASP A 358 -12.59 12.58 -0.16
C ASP A 358 -12.02 13.85 0.47
N ALA A 359 -12.45 14.25 1.68
CA ALA A 359 -11.84 15.35 2.41
C ALA A 359 -10.37 15.06 2.82
N VAL A 360 -10.04 13.81 3.18
CA VAL A 360 -8.63 13.41 3.41
C VAL A 360 -7.81 13.56 2.12
N LYS A 361 -8.32 13.05 0.99
CA LYS A 361 -7.64 13.16 -0.32
C LYS A 361 -7.43 14.61 -0.75
N GLN A 362 -8.43 15.47 -0.55
CA GLN A 362 -8.34 16.90 -0.87
C GLN A 362 -7.26 17.61 -0.06
N LYS A 363 -7.10 17.27 1.23
CA LYS A 363 -6.05 17.82 2.09
C LYS A 363 -4.66 17.35 1.70
N LEU A 364 -4.48 16.06 1.41
CA LEU A 364 -3.23 15.52 0.85
C LEU A 364 -2.86 16.22 -0.47
N ALA A 365 -3.83 16.46 -1.35
CA ALA A 365 -3.61 17.14 -2.64
C ALA A 365 -3.19 18.61 -2.52
N VAL A 366 -3.29 19.24 -1.35
CA VAL A 366 -2.80 20.60 -1.06
C VAL A 366 -1.70 20.65 0.01
N ALA A 367 -1.08 19.50 0.33
CA ALA A 367 -0.06 19.35 1.37
C ALA A 367 -0.48 19.77 2.79
N ASP A 368 -1.79 19.76 3.10
CA ASP A 368 -2.31 19.93 4.46
C ASP A 368 -2.23 18.59 5.22
N TYR A 369 -1.00 18.15 5.50
CA TYR A 369 -0.75 16.84 6.13
C TYR A 369 -1.31 16.75 7.56
N ALA A 370 -1.15 17.81 8.37
CA ALA A 370 -1.69 17.85 9.73
C ALA A 370 -3.23 17.76 9.71
N GLY A 371 -3.90 18.53 8.85
CA GLY A 371 -5.34 18.44 8.67
C GLY A 371 -5.81 17.12 8.04
N ALA A 372 -5.01 16.50 7.18
CA ALA A 372 -5.31 15.19 6.58
C ALA A 372 -5.32 14.09 7.64
N VAL A 373 -4.35 14.11 8.57
CA VAL A 373 -4.32 13.20 9.72
C VAL A 373 -5.54 13.39 10.64
N THR A 374 -5.93 14.65 10.93
CA THR A 374 -7.17 14.90 11.70
C THR A 374 -8.43 14.44 10.96
N ALA A 375 -8.52 14.65 9.64
CA ALA A 375 -9.63 14.18 8.84
C ALA A 375 -9.68 12.63 8.76
N TYR A 376 -8.53 11.96 8.74
CA TYR A 376 -8.43 10.50 8.76
C TYR A 376 -8.94 9.91 10.08
N LYS A 377 -8.49 10.42 11.24
CA LYS A 377 -8.96 9.91 12.55
C LYS A 377 -10.48 10.04 12.72
N ASN A 378 -11.07 11.10 12.18
CA ASN A 378 -12.54 11.27 12.14
C ASN A 378 -13.22 10.26 11.20
N LEU A 379 -12.65 10.01 10.01
CA LEU A 379 -13.15 9.00 9.07
C LEU A 379 -13.09 7.59 9.67
N GLU A 380 -11.97 7.23 10.30
CA GLU A 380 -11.73 5.94 10.95
C GLU A 380 -12.74 5.69 12.07
N THR A 381 -12.91 6.68 12.97
CA THR A 381 -13.91 6.62 14.05
C THR A 381 -15.32 6.42 13.49
N SER A 382 -15.76 7.25 12.54
CA SER A 382 -17.09 7.11 11.93
C SER A 382 -17.27 5.81 11.15
N ALA A 383 -16.20 5.24 10.59
CA ALA A 383 -16.27 3.98 9.84
C ALA A 383 -16.45 2.79 10.78
N ASP A 384 -15.84 2.81 11.96
CA ASP A 384 -16.01 1.76 12.98
C ASP A 384 -17.38 1.87 13.67
N GLU A 385 -17.90 3.08 13.89
CA GLU A 385 -19.29 3.33 14.30
C GLU A 385 -20.28 2.74 13.27
N MET A 386 -20.08 3.01 11.97
CA MET A 386 -20.88 2.44 10.89
C MET A 386 -20.77 0.91 10.81
N GLU A 387 -19.62 0.31 11.16
CA GLU A 387 -19.51 -1.16 11.22
C GLU A 387 -20.39 -1.75 12.34
N ALA A 388 -20.41 -1.10 13.51
CA ALA A 388 -21.26 -1.50 14.63
C ALA A 388 -22.75 -1.37 14.27
N ASP A 389 -23.16 -0.25 13.66
CA ASP A 389 -24.54 -0.01 13.22
C ASP A 389 -25.00 -1.02 12.15
N ILE A 390 -24.17 -1.28 11.13
CA ILE A 390 -24.49 -2.28 10.10
C ILE A 390 -24.60 -3.68 10.71
N ASN A 391 -23.68 -4.09 11.60
CA ASN A 391 -23.76 -5.40 12.24
C ASN A 391 -25.01 -5.54 13.14
N SER A 392 -25.36 -4.48 13.88
CA SER A 392 -26.56 -4.41 14.72
C SER A 392 -27.86 -4.48 13.90
N ALA A 393 -27.93 -3.66 12.83
CA ALA A 393 -29.06 -3.63 11.90
C ALA A 393 -29.18 -4.93 11.10
N LEU A 394 -28.07 -5.55 10.69
CA LEU A 394 -28.06 -6.79 9.92
C LEU A 394 -28.38 -8.03 10.78
N GLU A 395 -28.14 -8.03 12.11
CA GLU A 395 -28.76 -9.02 13.02
C GLU A 395 -30.26 -8.76 13.24
N SER A 396 -30.70 -7.49 13.19
CA SER A 396 -32.10 -7.08 13.41
C SER A 396 -33.02 -7.29 12.20
N ALA A 397 -32.52 -7.08 10.98
CA ALA A 397 -33.28 -7.12 9.72
C ALA A 397 -33.49 -8.51 9.13
N LYS A 398 -33.03 -9.56 9.83
CA LYS A 398 -33.16 -10.94 9.38
C LYS A 398 -34.63 -11.37 9.41
N LYS A 399 -35.11 -11.98 8.33
CA LYS A 399 -36.04 -13.11 8.45
C LYS A 399 -35.36 -14.09 9.43
N GLY A 400 -35.92 -14.21 10.63
CA GLY A 400 -35.13 -14.33 11.85
C GLY A 400 -34.20 -15.56 11.82
N ARG A 401 -33.05 -15.52 12.51
CA ARG A 401 -32.14 -16.69 12.56
C ARG A 401 -32.89 -17.97 12.96
N GLY A 402 -33.89 -17.89 13.85
CA GLY A 402 -34.78 -19.00 14.19
C GLY A 402 -35.77 -19.42 13.09
N GLU A 403 -36.25 -18.48 12.25
CA GLU A 403 -37.09 -18.78 11.10
C GLU A 403 -36.31 -19.53 10.02
N LEU A 404 -35.13 -19.02 9.64
CA LEU A 404 -34.25 -19.71 8.68
C LEU A 404 -33.75 -21.06 9.22
N THR A 405 -33.49 -21.18 10.53
CA THR A 405 -33.20 -22.49 11.15
C THR A 405 -34.38 -23.45 10.98
N SER A 406 -35.61 -23.01 11.26
CA SER A 406 -36.82 -23.84 11.15
C SER A 406 -37.10 -24.27 9.71
N GLU A 407 -36.84 -23.40 8.73
CA GLU A 407 -36.95 -23.71 7.30
C GLU A 407 -35.84 -24.68 6.83
N LEU A 408 -34.64 -24.60 7.42
CA LEU A 408 -33.57 -25.56 7.18
C LEU A 408 -33.93 -26.96 7.72
N ASP A 409 -34.43 -27.03 8.95
CA ASP A 409 -34.88 -28.28 9.58
C ASP A 409 -36.02 -28.92 8.77
N TRP A 410 -36.97 -28.12 8.29
CA TRP A 410 -38.02 -28.57 7.39
C TRP A 410 -37.46 -29.13 6.06
N LEU A 411 -36.48 -28.46 5.46
CA LEU A 411 -35.88 -28.89 4.18
C LEU A 411 -35.04 -30.16 4.36
N MET A 412 -34.29 -30.29 5.47
CA MET A 412 -33.56 -31.51 5.83
C MET A 412 -34.52 -32.70 6.05
N GLY A 413 -35.59 -32.49 6.83
CA GLY A 413 -36.63 -33.51 7.04
C GLY A 413 -37.30 -33.94 5.74
N SER A 414 -37.72 -32.98 4.92
CA SER A 414 -38.36 -33.24 3.61
C SER A 414 -37.43 -33.96 2.63
N THR A 415 -36.14 -33.62 2.64
CA THR A 415 -35.10 -34.31 1.84
C THR A 415 -34.91 -35.76 2.30
N SER A 416 -34.98 -36.04 3.60
CA SER A 416 -34.94 -37.40 4.14
C SER A 416 -36.14 -38.24 3.68
N VAL A 417 -37.36 -37.68 3.77
CA VAL A 417 -38.60 -38.35 3.32
C VAL A 417 -38.57 -38.62 1.81
N MET A 418 -38.05 -37.68 1.01
CA MET A 418 -37.86 -37.88 -0.44
C MET A 418 -36.91 -39.06 -0.75
N LYS A 419 -35.81 -39.20 -0.01
CA LYS A 419 -34.85 -40.32 -0.14
C LYS A 419 -35.47 -41.66 0.27
N GLU A 420 -36.20 -41.69 1.38
CA GLU A 420 -36.93 -42.89 1.83
C GLU A 420 -37.97 -43.32 0.79
N LYS A 421 -38.74 -42.36 0.25
CA LYS A 421 -39.74 -42.60 -0.80
C LYS A 421 -39.12 -43.10 -2.10
N ALA A 422 -37.95 -42.60 -2.50
CA ALA A 422 -37.20 -43.12 -3.63
C ALA A 422 -36.75 -44.58 -3.41
N SER A 423 -36.23 -44.90 -2.23
CA SER A 423 -35.85 -46.26 -1.84
C SER A 423 -37.04 -47.24 -1.88
N LEU A 424 -38.19 -46.84 -1.33
CA LEU A 424 -39.42 -47.64 -1.31
C LEU A 424 -39.89 -48.03 -2.72
N TYR A 425 -39.79 -47.11 -3.68
CA TYR A 425 -40.11 -47.33 -5.10
C TYR A 425 -38.91 -47.78 -5.95
N LYS A 426 -37.78 -48.13 -5.32
CA LYS A 426 -36.54 -48.60 -5.97
C LYS A 426 -36.04 -47.66 -7.08
N GLN A 427 -36.17 -46.36 -6.89
CA GLN A 427 -35.76 -45.35 -7.86
C GLN A 427 -34.41 -44.75 -7.50
N ASP A 428 -33.48 -44.75 -8.45
CA ASP A 428 -32.23 -44.01 -8.32
C ASP A 428 -32.50 -42.50 -8.26
N LEU A 429 -32.00 -41.87 -7.19
CA LEU A 429 -32.12 -40.44 -6.91
C LEU A 429 -30.75 -39.90 -6.50
N ASN A 430 -30.17 -39.02 -7.31
CA ASN A 430 -28.94 -38.31 -6.98
C ASN A 430 -29.27 -37.02 -6.24
N THR A 431 -28.82 -36.88 -4.99
CA THR A 431 -29.05 -35.70 -4.14
C THR A 431 -27.77 -34.93 -3.82
N THR A 432 -26.63 -35.28 -4.42
CA THR A 432 -25.31 -34.75 -4.02
C THR A 432 -25.23 -33.22 -4.08
N ALA A 433 -25.87 -32.58 -5.07
CA ALA A 433 -25.94 -31.12 -5.17
C ALA A 433 -26.80 -30.52 -4.04
N LEU A 434 -28.01 -31.07 -3.83
CA LEU A 434 -28.92 -30.67 -2.76
C LEU A 434 -28.27 -30.80 -1.37
N ASP A 435 -27.66 -31.95 -1.07
CA ASP A 435 -27.01 -32.22 0.22
C ASP A 435 -25.83 -31.26 0.47
N GLY A 436 -25.08 -30.90 -0.58
CA GLY A 436 -24.04 -29.87 -0.53
C GLY A 436 -24.59 -28.47 -0.25
N LEU A 437 -25.65 -28.05 -0.95
CA LEU A 437 -26.28 -26.74 -0.77
C LEU A 437 -26.95 -26.58 0.61
N ILE A 438 -27.59 -27.63 1.12
CA ILE A 438 -28.10 -27.68 2.50
C ILE A 438 -26.93 -27.55 3.48
N SER A 439 -25.88 -28.38 3.35
CA SER A 439 -24.73 -28.37 4.28
C SER A 439 -24.01 -27.02 4.30
N ASN A 440 -23.86 -26.39 3.14
CA ASN A 440 -23.30 -25.04 3.01
C ASN A 440 -24.19 -23.99 3.69
N SER A 441 -25.52 -24.07 3.50
CA SER A 441 -26.48 -23.20 4.18
C SER A 441 -26.39 -23.35 5.71
N SER A 442 -26.34 -24.58 6.23
CA SER A 442 -26.17 -24.88 7.66
C SER A 442 -24.88 -24.30 8.23
N TYR A 443 -23.78 -24.41 7.49
CA TYR A 443 -22.46 -23.91 7.90
C TYR A 443 -22.43 -22.37 7.96
N LEU A 444 -23.11 -21.71 7.02
CA LEU A 444 -23.12 -20.25 6.89
C LEU A 444 -24.12 -19.58 7.85
N LEU A 445 -25.11 -20.30 8.38
CA LEU A 445 -26.21 -19.78 9.25
C LEU A 445 -25.74 -18.98 10.49
N THR A 446 -24.51 -19.23 10.96
CA THR A 446 -23.88 -18.52 12.10
C THR A 446 -22.70 -17.63 11.69
N ARG A 447 -22.39 -17.53 10.39
CA ARG A 447 -21.15 -16.93 9.85
C ARG A 447 -21.41 -15.83 8.82
N ASP A 448 -22.32 -16.09 7.88
CA ASP A 448 -22.77 -15.17 6.83
C ASP A 448 -24.22 -15.56 6.49
N LEU A 449 -25.19 -14.79 7.00
CA LEU A 449 -26.60 -15.14 6.80
C LEU A 449 -27.12 -14.80 5.39
N TYR A 450 -26.44 -13.92 4.65
CA TYR A 450 -26.81 -13.61 3.28
C TYR A 450 -26.41 -14.77 2.35
N ALA A 451 -25.17 -15.26 2.48
CA ALA A 451 -24.73 -16.46 1.78
C ALA A 451 -25.47 -17.73 2.26
N SER A 452 -25.87 -17.81 3.54
CA SER A 452 -26.74 -18.88 4.05
C SER A 452 -28.10 -18.88 3.35
N THR A 453 -28.83 -17.75 3.35
CA THR A 453 -30.12 -17.60 2.65
C THR A 453 -29.99 -17.92 1.15
N THR A 454 -28.95 -17.40 0.48
CA THR A 454 -28.69 -17.69 -0.94
C THR A 454 -28.48 -19.19 -1.20
N SER A 455 -27.78 -19.89 -0.29
CA SER A 455 -27.56 -21.33 -0.37
C SER A 455 -28.84 -22.14 -0.05
N TYR A 456 -29.70 -21.62 0.82
CA TYR A 456 -31.02 -22.21 1.11
C TYR A 456 -31.97 -22.12 -0.09
N ASP A 457 -32.10 -20.96 -0.74
CA ASP A 457 -32.99 -20.80 -1.90
C ASP A 457 -32.57 -21.67 -3.09
N ALA A 458 -31.25 -21.85 -3.28
CA ALA A 458 -30.70 -22.81 -4.23
C ALA A 458 -31.06 -24.26 -3.85
N ALA A 459 -30.88 -24.65 -2.58
CA ALA A 459 -31.26 -25.98 -2.09
C ALA A 459 -32.76 -26.26 -2.23
N LEU A 460 -33.61 -25.29 -1.88
CA LEU A 460 -35.07 -25.39 -1.99
C LEU A 460 -35.54 -25.55 -3.44
N THR A 461 -34.83 -24.91 -4.39
CA THR A 461 -35.08 -25.03 -5.83
C THR A 461 -34.71 -26.43 -6.34
N GLU A 462 -33.51 -26.91 -5.99
CA GLU A 462 -33.04 -28.25 -6.35
C GLU A 462 -33.94 -29.37 -5.75
N PHE A 463 -34.33 -29.24 -4.48
CA PHE A 463 -35.28 -30.14 -3.82
C PHE A 463 -36.61 -30.23 -4.57
N ARG A 464 -37.19 -29.10 -4.99
CA ARG A 464 -38.45 -29.06 -5.74
C ARG A 464 -38.32 -29.78 -7.09
N ALA A 465 -37.21 -29.59 -7.80
CA ALA A 465 -36.96 -30.26 -9.08
C ALA A 465 -36.79 -31.78 -8.92
N LEU A 466 -35.99 -32.21 -7.95
CA LEU A 466 -35.76 -33.63 -7.63
C LEU A 466 -37.06 -34.33 -7.19
N ASN A 467 -37.84 -33.71 -6.30
CA ASN A 467 -39.09 -34.29 -5.82
C ASN A 467 -40.14 -34.41 -6.95
N ALA A 468 -40.31 -33.38 -7.78
CA ALA A 468 -41.24 -33.42 -8.91
C ALA A 468 -40.89 -34.55 -9.91
N SER A 469 -39.60 -34.75 -10.18
CA SER A 469 -39.10 -35.87 -11.01
C SER A 469 -39.40 -37.24 -10.38
N LEU A 470 -39.23 -37.36 -9.06
CA LEU A 470 -39.52 -38.59 -8.32
C LEU A 470 -41.02 -38.93 -8.31
N GLU A 471 -41.89 -37.96 -8.02
CA GLU A 471 -43.35 -38.15 -8.01
C GLU A 471 -43.87 -38.62 -9.37
N ALA A 472 -43.35 -38.06 -10.47
CA ALA A 472 -43.72 -38.47 -11.83
C ALA A 472 -43.38 -39.96 -12.10
N LYS A 473 -42.17 -40.41 -11.74
CA LYS A 473 -41.77 -41.82 -11.84
C LYS A 473 -42.67 -42.72 -10.99
N ILE A 474 -42.98 -42.30 -9.75
CA ILE A 474 -43.82 -43.06 -8.83
C ILE A 474 -45.26 -43.20 -9.36
N GLY A 475 -45.81 -42.13 -9.94
CA GLY A 475 -47.11 -42.18 -10.63
C GLY A 475 -47.16 -43.28 -11.70
N MET A 476 -46.14 -43.37 -12.56
CA MET A 476 -46.04 -44.42 -13.58
C MET A 476 -46.00 -45.83 -12.98
N ILE A 477 -45.29 -46.03 -11.86
CA ILE A 477 -45.21 -47.33 -11.17
C ILE A 477 -46.55 -47.73 -10.56
N VAL A 478 -47.27 -46.79 -9.94
CA VAL A 478 -48.61 -47.03 -9.38
C VAL A 478 -49.61 -47.41 -10.50
N ASP A 479 -49.58 -46.68 -11.61
CA ASP A 479 -50.38 -46.95 -12.83
C ASP A 479 -50.10 -48.34 -13.43
N ALA A 480 -48.82 -48.71 -13.52
CA ALA A 480 -48.39 -50.00 -14.03
C ALA A 480 -48.79 -51.13 -13.09
N ASN A 481 -48.63 -50.95 -11.77
CA ASN A 481 -49.05 -51.94 -10.77
C ASN A 481 -50.57 -52.14 -10.77
N ALA A 482 -51.36 -51.08 -10.88
CA ALA A 482 -52.82 -51.17 -11.02
C ALA A 482 -53.22 -51.97 -12.28
N SER A 483 -52.48 -51.78 -13.37
CA SER A 483 -52.69 -52.50 -14.64
C SER A 483 -52.31 -53.99 -14.51
N ILE A 484 -51.23 -54.32 -13.80
CA ILE A 484 -50.83 -55.71 -13.45
C ILE A 484 -51.88 -56.37 -12.54
N MET A 485 -52.41 -55.66 -11.54
CA MET A 485 -53.45 -56.18 -10.65
C MET A 485 -54.76 -56.47 -11.43
N TYR A 486 -55.17 -55.56 -12.31
CA TYR A 486 -56.30 -55.78 -13.21
C TYR A 486 -56.05 -56.99 -14.13
N ALA A 487 -54.86 -57.09 -14.72
CA ALA A 487 -54.49 -58.19 -15.60
C ALA A 487 -54.53 -59.56 -14.90
N SER A 488 -53.97 -59.64 -13.69
CA SER A 488 -54.04 -60.85 -12.85
C SER A 488 -55.49 -61.26 -12.57
N ALA A 489 -56.35 -60.31 -12.23
CA ALA A 489 -57.77 -60.59 -11.96
C ALA A 489 -58.54 -61.05 -13.21
N GLN A 490 -58.24 -60.48 -14.39
CA GLN A 490 -58.82 -60.94 -15.67
C GLN A 490 -58.34 -62.36 -16.02
N ILE A 491 -57.05 -62.65 -15.90
CA ILE A 491 -56.47 -63.96 -16.22
C ILE A 491 -57.00 -65.04 -15.25
N ASP A 492 -57.10 -64.73 -13.94
CA ASP A 492 -57.70 -65.65 -12.96
C ASP A 492 -59.20 -65.89 -13.20
N ALA A 493 -59.94 -64.91 -13.73
CA ALA A 493 -61.34 -65.09 -14.11
C ALA A 493 -61.45 -65.99 -15.36
N ILE A 494 -60.64 -65.74 -16.39
CA ILE A 494 -60.58 -66.54 -17.62
C ILE A 494 -60.22 -68.00 -17.28
N LYS A 495 -59.21 -68.22 -16.45
CA LYS A 495 -58.76 -69.54 -15.97
C LYS A 495 -59.83 -70.34 -15.21
N LYS A 496 -60.80 -69.66 -14.58
CA LYS A 496 -61.95 -70.26 -13.88
C LYS A 496 -63.17 -70.50 -14.78
N THR A 497 -63.08 -70.14 -16.07
CA THR A 497 -64.15 -70.39 -17.05
C THR A 497 -64.13 -71.88 -17.43
N HIS A 498 -64.95 -72.69 -16.76
CA HIS A 498 -65.09 -74.10 -17.10
C HIS A 498 -66.04 -74.29 -18.28
N GLY A 499 -65.47 -74.58 -19.45
CA GLY A 499 -66.20 -75.10 -20.59
C GLY A 499 -66.66 -76.55 -20.38
N MET A 500 -67.47 -77.03 -21.33
CA MET A 500 -67.94 -78.41 -21.44
C MET A 500 -66.81 -79.41 -21.79
N PHE A 501 -65.65 -78.93 -22.27
CA PHE A 501 -64.55 -79.79 -22.73
C PHE A 501 -63.17 -79.48 -22.14
N ALA A 502 -62.83 -78.20 -21.90
CA ALA A 502 -61.52 -77.79 -21.35
C ALA A 502 -61.59 -76.41 -20.69
N ALA A 503 -60.53 -76.03 -19.97
CA ALA A 503 -60.29 -74.66 -19.51
C ALA A 503 -59.19 -73.99 -20.37
N PRO A 504 -59.17 -72.64 -20.51
CA PRO A 504 -58.16 -71.92 -21.30
C PRO A 504 -56.72 -72.14 -20.83
N ASP A 505 -55.80 -72.40 -21.76
CA ASP A 505 -54.36 -72.44 -21.48
C ASP A 505 -53.77 -71.04 -21.39
N VAL A 506 -53.80 -70.48 -20.18
CA VAL A 506 -53.26 -69.16 -19.86
C VAL A 506 -51.74 -69.16 -19.58
N THR A 507 -51.00 -70.23 -19.92
CA THR A 507 -49.57 -70.37 -19.56
C THR A 507 -48.71 -69.24 -20.13
N LEU A 508 -48.89 -68.89 -21.42
CA LEU A 508 -48.18 -67.75 -22.05
C LEU A 508 -48.54 -66.43 -21.36
N SER A 509 -49.83 -66.19 -21.13
CA SER A 509 -50.35 -64.98 -20.49
C SER A 509 -49.80 -64.78 -19.07
N LEU A 510 -49.68 -65.86 -18.29
CA LEU A 510 -49.05 -65.83 -16.97
C LEU A 510 -47.56 -65.49 -17.05
N SER A 511 -46.84 -66.04 -18.03
CA SER A 511 -45.42 -65.72 -18.25
C SER A 511 -45.21 -64.23 -18.57
N THR A 512 -46.02 -63.65 -19.47
CA THR A 512 -45.97 -62.22 -19.80
C THR A 512 -46.36 -61.33 -18.61
N LEU A 513 -47.31 -61.77 -17.79
CA LEU A 513 -47.71 -61.07 -16.57
C LEU A 513 -46.61 -61.11 -15.48
N ASP A 514 -45.85 -62.21 -15.38
CA ASP A 514 -44.73 -62.31 -14.45
C ASP A 514 -43.49 -61.52 -14.93
N GLU A 515 -43.28 -61.41 -16.24
CA GLU A 515 -42.30 -60.47 -16.82
C GLU A 515 -42.68 -59.00 -16.51
N ALA A 516 -43.97 -58.64 -16.67
CA ALA A 516 -44.49 -57.32 -16.29
C ALA A 516 -44.23 -56.99 -14.80
N LYS A 517 -44.43 -57.95 -13.89
CA LYS A 517 -44.10 -57.80 -12.46
C LYS A 517 -42.60 -57.62 -12.23
N ALA A 518 -41.75 -58.35 -12.95
CA ALA A 518 -40.30 -58.29 -12.79
C ALA A 518 -39.72 -56.91 -13.15
N ILE A 519 -40.25 -56.27 -14.19
CA ILE A 519 -39.76 -54.96 -14.68
C ILE A 519 -40.52 -53.75 -14.11
N LEU A 520 -41.55 -53.94 -13.28
CA LEU A 520 -42.44 -52.90 -12.75
C LEU A 520 -41.71 -51.64 -12.23
N PHE A 521 -40.60 -51.81 -11.51
CA PHE A 521 -39.85 -50.70 -10.91
C PHE A 521 -38.75 -50.13 -11.80
N SER A 522 -38.29 -50.87 -12.81
CA SER A 522 -37.19 -50.47 -13.71
C SER A 522 -37.68 -49.91 -15.04
N ASN A 523 -38.84 -50.38 -15.54
CA ASN A 523 -39.53 -49.85 -16.71
C ASN A 523 -41.06 -49.98 -16.53
N PRO A 524 -41.70 -49.08 -15.74
CA PRO A 524 -43.14 -49.13 -15.50
C PRO A 524 -43.98 -48.95 -16.78
N ALA A 525 -43.47 -48.24 -17.80
CA ALA A 525 -44.18 -48.08 -19.07
C ALA A 525 -44.33 -49.44 -19.79
N LEU A 526 -43.23 -50.18 -19.95
CA LEU A 526 -43.26 -51.52 -20.54
C LEU A 526 -44.00 -52.53 -19.64
N ALA A 527 -43.89 -52.41 -18.31
CA ALA A 527 -44.68 -53.22 -17.39
C ALA A 527 -46.19 -53.07 -17.60
N LYS A 528 -46.67 -51.83 -17.82
CA LYS A 528 -48.08 -51.52 -18.12
C LYS A 528 -48.52 -52.09 -19.48
N GLU A 529 -47.63 -52.07 -20.47
CA GLU A 529 -47.88 -52.64 -21.79
C GLU A 529 -47.96 -54.18 -21.75
N LEU A 530 -46.95 -54.86 -21.16
CA LEU A 530 -46.94 -56.31 -20.99
C LEU A 530 -48.14 -56.82 -20.17
N ALA A 531 -48.55 -56.08 -19.14
CA ALA A 531 -49.77 -56.37 -18.40
C ALA A 531 -51.01 -56.35 -19.31
N THR A 532 -51.11 -55.38 -20.22
CA THR A 532 -52.21 -55.30 -21.19
C THR A 532 -52.16 -56.46 -22.19
N GLN A 533 -51.00 -56.72 -22.80
CA GLN A 533 -50.78 -57.83 -23.74
C GLN A 533 -51.11 -59.20 -23.10
N SER A 534 -50.82 -59.38 -21.81
CA SER A 534 -51.15 -60.62 -21.09
C SER A 534 -52.66 -60.90 -21.04
N VAL A 535 -53.50 -59.86 -20.92
CA VAL A 535 -54.96 -59.97 -20.92
C VAL A 535 -55.50 -60.28 -22.31
N GLU A 536 -54.93 -59.67 -23.35
CA GLU A 536 -55.32 -59.91 -24.75
C GLU A 536 -54.97 -61.34 -25.18
N SER A 537 -53.79 -61.84 -24.80
CA SER A 537 -53.37 -63.23 -24.95
C SER A 537 -54.39 -64.19 -24.31
N ALA A 538 -54.77 -63.96 -23.05
CA ALA A 538 -55.73 -64.83 -22.35
C ALA A 538 -57.14 -64.79 -22.96
N LYS A 539 -57.61 -63.61 -23.41
CA LYS A 539 -58.90 -63.46 -24.11
C LYS A 539 -58.91 -64.15 -25.47
N THR A 540 -57.78 -64.14 -26.18
CA THR A 540 -57.64 -64.84 -27.47
C THR A 540 -57.79 -66.35 -27.30
N GLU A 541 -57.18 -66.94 -26.28
CA GLU A 541 -57.33 -68.37 -25.97
C GLU A 541 -58.74 -68.71 -25.47
N GLN A 542 -59.36 -67.83 -24.67
CA GLN A 542 -60.76 -67.98 -24.25
C GLN A 542 -61.72 -68.01 -25.45
N ALA A 543 -61.52 -67.10 -26.43
CA ALA A 543 -62.28 -67.08 -27.66
C ALA A 543 -62.06 -68.33 -28.52
N ARG A 544 -60.81 -68.79 -28.66
CA ARG A 544 -60.46 -70.02 -29.39
C ARG A 544 -61.18 -71.26 -28.83
N ILE A 545 -61.31 -71.36 -27.51
CA ILE A 545 -62.10 -72.43 -26.88
C ILE A 545 -63.61 -72.22 -27.10
N ALA A 546 -64.14 -71.01 -26.98
CA ALA A 546 -65.56 -70.73 -27.23
C ALA A 546 -65.99 -71.10 -28.67
N ASP A 547 -65.16 -70.80 -29.68
CA ASP A 547 -65.42 -71.18 -31.07
C ASP A 547 -65.27 -72.69 -31.31
N ALA A 548 -64.32 -73.34 -30.64
CA ALA A 548 -64.23 -74.81 -30.65
C ALA A 548 -65.47 -75.45 -30.02
N GLU A 549 -65.96 -74.94 -28.88
CA GLU A 549 -67.20 -75.43 -28.27
C GLU A 549 -68.41 -75.21 -29.17
N ASN A 550 -68.53 -74.05 -29.80
CA ASN A 550 -69.64 -73.76 -30.73
C ASN A 550 -69.58 -74.72 -31.92
N SER A 551 -68.40 -74.99 -32.47
CA SER A 551 -68.18 -75.98 -33.53
C SER A 551 -68.56 -77.41 -33.11
N VAL A 552 -68.27 -77.79 -31.85
CA VAL A 552 -68.68 -79.08 -31.28
C VAL A 552 -70.20 -79.12 -31.02
N LYS A 553 -70.81 -78.03 -30.55
CA LYS A 553 -72.27 -77.92 -30.34
C LYS A 553 -73.03 -78.02 -31.68
N TRP A 554 -72.53 -77.36 -32.73
CA TRP A 554 -73.08 -77.48 -34.10
C TRP A 554 -72.96 -78.90 -34.65
N SER A 555 -71.79 -79.54 -34.54
CA SER A 555 -71.58 -80.90 -35.06
C SER A 555 -72.31 -81.98 -34.23
N ALA A 556 -72.42 -81.83 -32.91
CA ALA A 556 -73.25 -82.68 -32.05
C ALA A 556 -74.75 -82.50 -32.35
N GLY A 557 -75.22 -81.27 -32.55
CA GLY A 557 -76.59 -80.98 -32.99
C GLY A 557 -76.91 -81.60 -34.36
N LEU A 558 -75.97 -81.51 -35.31
CA LEU A 558 -76.07 -82.17 -36.61
C LEU A 558 -76.09 -83.70 -36.47
N PHE A 559 -75.29 -84.28 -35.56
CA PHE A 559 -75.27 -85.71 -35.30
C PHE A 559 -76.59 -86.20 -34.68
N VAL A 560 -77.17 -85.46 -33.73
CA VAL A 560 -78.50 -85.75 -33.16
C VAL A 560 -79.59 -85.63 -34.23
N LEU A 561 -79.52 -84.61 -35.11
CA LEU A 561 -80.44 -84.47 -36.24
C LEU A 561 -80.35 -85.67 -37.19
N LEU A 562 -79.14 -86.10 -37.56
CA LEU A 562 -78.90 -87.29 -38.38
C LEU A 562 -79.39 -88.58 -37.71
N LEU A 563 -79.23 -88.71 -36.38
CA LEU A 563 -79.75 -89.84 -35.61
C LEU A 563 -81.28 -89.88 -35.62
N LEU A 564 -81.94 -88.73 -35.43
CA LEU A 564 -83.40 -88.60 -35.49
C LEU A 564 -83.94 -88.90 -36.90
N VAL A 565 -83.24 -88.45 -37.96
CA VAL A 565 -83.55 -88.81 -39.35
C VAL A 565 -83.40 -90.32 -39.57
N ALA A 566 -82.32 -90.95 -39.08
CA ALA A 566 -82.12 -92.39 -39.19
C ALA A 566 -83.21 -93.19 -38.46
N ILE A 567 -83.61 -92.78 -37.25
CA ILE A 567 -84.74 -93.37 -36.51
C ILE A 567 -86.04 -93.22 -37.29
N GLY A 568 -86.29 -92.05 -37.91
CA GLY A 568 -87.43 -91.82 -38.79
C GLY A 568 -87.45 -92.75 -40.01
N VAL A 569 -86.31 -92.96 -40.67
CA VAL A 569 -86.17 -93.90 -41.79
C VAL A 569 -86.43 -95.34 -41.34
N VAL A 570 -85.88 -95.77 -40.19
CA VAL A 570 -86.13 -97.10 -39.62
C VAL A 570 -87.61 -97.31 -39.29
N TYR A 571 -88.29 -96.30 -38.71
CA TYR A 571 -89.72 -96.35 -38.44
C TYR A 571 -90.57 -96.49 -39.72
N ILE A 572 -90.22 -95.74 -40.79
CA ILE A 572 -90.87 -95.83 -42.10
C ILE A 572 -90.67 -97.22 -42.73
N VAL A 573 -89.48 -97.81 -42.65
CA VAL A 573 -89.18 -99.16 -43.15
C VAL A 573 -89.93 -100.23 -42.35
N TYR A 574 -89.96 -100.13 -41.02
CA TYR A 574 -90.67 -101.06 -40.14
C TYR A 574 -92.18 -101.09 -40.45
N LYS A 575 -92.79 -99.92 -40.63
CA LYS A 575 -94.23 -99.79 -40.93
C LYS A 575 -94.64 -100.37 -42.30
N ARG A 576 -93.69 -100.60 -43.22
CA ARG A 576 -93.96 -101.05 -44.60
C ARG A 576 -93.87 -102.56 -44.85
N ARG A 577 -93.49 -103.36 -43.85
CA ARG A 577 -93.15 -104.80 -44.04
C ARG A 577 -94.05 -105.82 -43.32
N SER A 578 -95.02 -105.38 -42.54
CA SER A 578 -95.71 -106.22 -41.54
C SER A 578 -97.19 -106.46 -41.82
N GLY A 579 -97.55 -106.90 -43.03
CA GLY A 579 -98.95 -107.28 -43.31
C GLY A 579 -99.24 -107.77 -44.73
N HIS A 580 -99.24 -109.10 -44.92
CA HIS A 580 -100.30 -109.95 -45.53
C HIS A 580 -99.77 -111.39 -45.75
N HIS A 581 -100.65 -112.37 -45.98
CA HIS A 581 -100.33 -113.79 -46.16
C HIS A 581 -100.98 -114.35 -47.45
N GLY A 582 -100.38 -115.39 -48.05
CA GLY A 582 -101.17 -116.38 -48.82
C GLY A 582 -100.54 -117.00 -50.10
N ALA A 583 -100.61 -118.34 -50.16
CA ALA A 583 -100.63 -119.20 -51.35
C ALA A 583 -99.34 -119.53 -52.18
N ARG A 584 -99.47 -120.64 -52.94
CA ARG A 584 -98.55 -121.39 -53.83
C ARG A 584 -99.35 -121.68 -55.13
N PRO A 585 -98.79 -122.04 -56.34
CA PRO A 585 -98.03 -123.29 -56.58
C PRO A 585 -96.93 -123.18 -57.71
N PRO A 586 -96.61 -124.13 -58.64
CA PRO A 586 -95.23 -124.66 -58.73
C PRO A 586 -94.59 -124.90 -60.14
N LEU A 587 -93.39 -125.55 -60.14
CA LEU A 587 -92.74 -126.43 -61.16
C LEU A 587 -91.83 -125.88 -62.31
N ASN A 588 -90.54 -126.27 -62.21
CA ASN A 588 -89.64 -126.84 -63.27
C ASN A 588 -88.93 -125.92 -64.32
N PRO A 589 -87.79 -126.36 -64.96
CA PRO A 589 -86.46 -125.95 -64.46
C PRO A 589 -85.44 -125.31 -65.49
N PRO A 590 -84.24 -125.86 -65.84
CA PRO A 590 -82.93 -125.14 -65.85
C PRO A 590 -82.38 -124.89 -67.31
N PRO A 591 -81.13 -124.40 -67.62
CA PRO A 591 -79.85 -124.52 -66.87
C PRO A 591 -78.74 -123.43 -67.04
N ALA A 592 -77.54 -123.77 -66.52
CA ALA A 592 -76.17 -123.46 -67.03
C ALA A 592 -75.40 -122.15 -66.67
N GLU A 593 -74.48 -122.31 -65.70
CA GLU A 593 -73.00 -122.11 -65.80
C GLU A 593 -72.29 -120.74 -66.08
N SER A 594 -70.99 -120.74 -65.71
CA SER A 594 -69.91 -119.74 -65.96
C SER A 594 -69.97 -118.42 -65.17
N SER A 595 -68.85 -117.78 -64.77
CA SER A 595 -67.46 -118.25 -64.57
C SER A 595 -66.65 -117.22 -63.75
N VAL A 596 -65.59 -117.65 -63.05
CA VAL A 596 -64.61 -116.75 -62.37
C VAL A 596 -63.73 -116.05 -63.42
N PRO A 597 -63.27 -114.80 -63.19
CA PRO A 597 -61.82 -114.57 -63.24
C PRO A 597 -61.25 -113.52 -62.26
N SER A 598 -60.08 -113.89 -61.70
CA SER A 598 -58.85 -113.08 -61.58
C SER A 598 -58.79 -111.73 -60.83
N ALA A 599 -57.73 -111.59 -60.03
CA ALA A 599 -57.07 -110.31 -59.74
C ALA A 599 -56.03 -109.96 -60.83
N PRO A 600 -55.48 -108.74 -60.81
CA PRO A 600 -54.10 -108.50 -61.27
C PRO A 600 -53.21 -107.89 -60.17
N SER A 601 -51.90 -108.00 -60.39
CA SER A 601 -50.84 -107.39 -59.59
C SER A 601 -50.10 -106.31 -60.40
N GLN A 602 -48.99 -105.80 -59.85
CA GLN A 602 -47.91 -105.02 -60.51
C GLN A 602 -48.12 -103.50 -60.73
N GLU A 603 -47.08 -102.67 -60.90
CA GLU A 603 -45.70 -102.62 -60.33
C GLU A 603 -44.99 -101.30 -60.80
N VAL A 604 -43.81 -101.00 -60.25
CA VAL A 604 -42.74 -100.07 -60.73
C VAL A 604 -43.00 -98.54 -60.75
N ALA A 605 -41.91 -97.79 -60.51
CA ALA A 605 -41.47 -96.55 -61.18
C ALA A 605 -41.18 -95.29 -60.31
N ARG A 606 -39.97 -95.26 -59.74
CA ARG A 606 -39.12 -94.04 -59.60
C ARG A 606 -38.52 -93.70 -61.00
N PRO A 607 -38.01 -92.49 -61.35
CA PRO A 607 -36.94 -91.73 -60.65
C PRO A 607 -37.07 -90.15 -60.68
N ARG A 608 -36.38 -89.35 -59.84
CA ARG A 608 -35.03 -88.68 -59.99
C ARG A 608 -35.01 -87.67 -61.17
N ILE A 609 -34.31 -86.52 -61.21
CA ILE A 609 -32.98 -86.02 -60.73
C ILE A 609 -33.18 -84.48 -60.46
N GLU A 610 -32.65 -83.75 -59.45
CA GLU A 610 -31.27 -83.49 -58.96
C GLU A 610 -30.31 -82.89 -60.03
N PRO A 611 -29.07 -82.45 -59.71
CA PRO A 611 -28.48 -82.03 -58.42
C PRO A 611 -28.70 -80.50 -58.23
N ALA A 612 -27.83 -79.56 -57.83
CA ALA A 612 -26.43 -79.44 -57.36
C ALA A 612 -26.32 -78.04 -56.66
N ALA A 613 -25.22 -77.47 -56.12
CA ALA A 613 -23.82 -77.78 -55.74
C ALA A 613 -23.32 -76.56 -54.90
N GLN A 614 -22.26 -76.56 -54.08
CA GLN A 614 -21.32 -77.57 -53.56
C GLN A 614 -20.78 -77.09 -52.18
N ALA A 615 -20.15 -77.99 -51.42
CA ALA A 615 -19.43 -77.71 -50.15
C ALA A 615 -17.90 -77.57 -50.44
N PRO A 616 -16.91 -77.80 -49.52
CA PRO A 616 -16.93 -78.03 -48.05
C PRO A 616 -15.80 -77.28 -47.28
N VAL A 617 -15.64 -77.57 -45.97
CA VAL A 617 -14.41 -78.08 -45.28
C VAL A 617 -14.56 -77.98 -43.74
N GLN A 618 -13.74 -78.74 -42.99
CA GLN A 618 -13.78 -79.07 -41.55
C GLN A 618 -12.29 -79.09 -41.02
N PRO A 619 -11.89 -79.54 -39.79
CA PRO A 619 -12.58 -79.81 -38.51
C PRO A 619 -11.77 -79.45 -37.20
N GLN A 620 -12.21 -79.94 -36.01
CA GLN A 620 -11.39 -80.39 -34.83
C GLN A 620 -10.62 -79.36 -33.94
N VAL A 621 -10.23 -79.59 -32.65
CA VAL A 621 -10.65 -80.51 -31.53
C VAL A 621 -10.05 -80.06 -30.15
N GLU A 622 -10.68 -80.45 -29.02
CA GLU A 622 -10.18 -80.48 -27.60
C GLU A 622 -9.75 -79.15 -26.89
N SER A 623 -9.60 -79.04 -25.55
CA SER A 623 -9.37 -80.05 -24.47
C SER A 623 -10.07 -79.73 -23.09
N LYS A 624 -9.71 -80.47 -22.02
CA LYS A 624 -10.27 -80.57 -20.64
C LYS A 624 -9.12 -80.37 -19.59
N PRO A 625 -9.31 -80.51 -18.25
CA PRO A 625 -10.37 -80.07 -17.30
C PRO A 625 -9.75 -79.44 -15.99
N ALA A 626 -10.55 -79.13 -14.94
CA ALA A 626 -10.25 -79.45 -13.50
C ALA A 626 -11.21 -78.79 -12.47
N ALA A 627 -11.26 -79.35 -11.26
CA ALA A 627 -11.81 -78.82 -9.99
C ALA A 627 -10.66 -78.89 -8.91
N PRO A 628 -10.78 -78.55 -7.60
CA PRO A 628 -11.98 -78.43 -6.75
C PRO A 628 -11.97 -77.30 -5.67
N ALA A 629 -12.93 -77.35 -4.73
CA ALA A 629 -12.92 -76.68 -3.41
C ALA A 629 -11.98 -77.42 -2.41
N PRO A 630 -11.74 -77.04 -1.10
CA PRO A 630 -12.61 -76.25 -0.21
C PRO A 630 -11.98 -75.43 0.98
N LYS A 631 -12.87 -74.90 1.86
CA LYS A 631 -12.78 -74.81 3.35
C LYS A 631 -11.96 -73.72 4.11
N ILE A 632 -12.60 -73.26 5.21
CA ILE A 632 -12.07 -72.88 6.55
C ILE A 632 -11.76 -71.38 6.88
N VAL A 633 -12.00 -71.06 8.17
CA VAL A 633 -11.99 -69.78 8.93
C VAL A 633 -10.83 -69.83 9.99
N PRO A 634 -10.61 -68.91 10.97
CA PRO A 634 -11.01 -67.50 11.21
C PRO A 634 -9.86 -66.58 11.76
N LYS A 635 -10.22 -65.42 12.37
CA LYS A 635 -9.58 -64.68 13.50
C LYS A 635 -8.59 -63.51 13.26
N LYS A 636 -9.07 -62.34 13.71
CA LYS A 636 -8.45 -61.34 14.64
C LYS A 636 -7.11 -60.63 14.32
N ARG A 637 -7.22 -59.30 14.28
CA ARG A 637 -6.40 -58.26 14.96
C ARG A 637 -4.85 -58.38 14.91
N LYS A 638 -4.23 -57.29 14.46
CA LYS A 638 -3.90 -56.24 15.45
C LYS A 638 -4.85 -55.07 15.26
#